data_AF-W1Y2E7-F1
#
_entry.id   AF-W1Y2E7-F1
#
_cell.length_a   1.000
_cell.length_b   1.000
_cell.length_c   1.000
_cell.angle_alpha   90.00
_cell.angle_beta   90.00
_cell.angle_gamma   90.00
#
_symmetry.space_group_name_H-M   'P 1'
#
loop_
_entity.id
_entity.type
_entity.pdbx_description
1 polymer ?
#
loop_
_entity_poly.entity_id
_entity_poly.type
_entity_poly.pdbx_seq_one_letter_code
_entity_poly.pdbx_strand_id
1 'polypeptide(L)' 'MKVLAGIAELGRLANVNPPELLRYDAQGRRLDDVRFHPAWYLLMQALCTNRVHNLAWEEDARSGAFVARAARF' A
#
# COMPACT_ATOMS: atom_id res chain seq x y z
N MET A 1 -2.63 -15.65 14.47
CA MET A 1 -3.82 -15.92 13.62
C MET A 1 -4.68 -14.67 13.35
N LYS A 2 -4.99 -13.80 14.34
CA LYS A 2 -5.80 -12.57 14.12
C LYS A 2 -5.18 -11.51 13.19
N VAL A 3 -3.86 -11.34 13.19
CA VAL A 3 -3.18 -10.30 12.35
C VAL A 3 -3.25 -10.62 10.86
N LEU A 4 -3.08 -11.90 10.47
CA LEU A 4 -3.17 -12.34 9.08
C LEU A 4 -4.60 -12.25 8.53
N ALA A 5 -5.60 -12.53 9.38
CA ALA A 5 -7.01 -12.37 9.01
C ALA A 5 -7.35 -10.91 8.65
N GLY A 6 -6.69 -9.93 9.30
CA GLY A 6 -6.85 -8.51 8.98
C GLY A 6 -6.30 -8.14 7.60
N ILE A 7 -5.09 -8.60 7.25
CA ILE A 7 -4.47 -8.30 5.94
C ILE A 7 -5.30 -8.88 4.79
N ALA A 8 -5.80 -10.10 4.93
CA ALA A 8 -6.63 -10.74 3.89
C ALA A 8 -7.93 -9.98 3.64
N GLU A 9 -8.61 -9.51 4.70
CA GLU A 9 -9.83 -8.72 4.57
C GLU A 9 -9.56 -7.34 3.99
N LEU A 10 -8.45 -6.68 4.37
CA LEU A 10 -8.02 -5.43 3.74
C LEU A 10 -7.75 -5.62 2.24
N GLY A 11 -7.10 -6.73 1.87
CA GLY A 11 -6.89 -7.13 0.48
C GLY A 11 -8.20 -7.29 -0.27
N ARG A 12 -9.17 -8.01 0.31
CA ARG A 12 -10.51 -8.17 -0.27
C ARG A 12 -11.19 -6.81 -0.45
N LEU A 13 -11.24 -5.99 0.60
CA LEU A 13 -11.87 -4.67 0.58
C LEU A 13 -11.25 -3.73 -0.47
N ALA A 14 -9.91 -3.74 -0.62
CA ALA A 14 -9.23 -2.93 -1.63
C ALA A 14 -9.54 -3.39 -3.07
N ASN A 15 -9.77 -4.70 -3.30
CA ASN A 15 -10.09 -5.22 -4.63
C ASN A 15 -11.56 -5.05 -5.00
N VAL A 16 -12.50 -5.29 -4.08
CA VAL A 16 -13.94 -5.16 -4.36
C VAL A 16 -14.41 -3.71 -4.39
N ASN A 17 -13.63 -2.76 -3.84
CA ASN A 17 -13.87 -1.32 -3.92
C ASN A 17 -12.74 -0.67 -4.75
N PRO A 18 -12.82 -0.74 -6.10
CA PRO A 18 -11.75 -0.25 -6.97
C PRO A 18 -11.59 1.28 -6.87
N PRO A 19 -10.40 1.81 -7.23
CA PRO A 19 -10.15 3.24 -7.21
C PRO A 19 -11.04 4.00 -8.20
N GLU A 20 -11.41 5.22 -7.81
CA GLU A 20 -12.22 6.13 -8.61
C GLU A 20 -11.37 7.28 -9.15
N LEU A 21 -11.42 7.51 -10.46
CA LEU A 21 -10.77 8.67 -11.09
C LEU A 21 -11.65 9.92 -10.93
N LEU A 22 -11.14 10.88 -10.16
CA LEU A 22 -11.74 12.19 -9.96
C LEU A 22 -11.14 13.20 -10.95
N ARG A 23 -11.70 13.25 -12.15
CA ARG A 23 -11.22 14.15 -13.22
C ARG A 23 -11.47 15.63 -12.92
N TYR A 24 -12.59 15.93 -12.26
CA TYR A 24 -13.02 17.29 -11.95
C TYR A 24 -13.57 17.36 -10.52
N ASP A 25 -13.45 18.54 -9.90
CA ASP A 25 -14.10 18.85 -8.63
C ASP A 25 -15.59 19.22 -8.83
N ALA A 26 -16.28 19.50 -7.72
CA ALA A 26 -17.70 19.87 -7.73
C ALA A 26 -17.99 21.24 -8.38
N GLN A 27 -16.96 22.05 -8.65
CA GLN A 27 -17.06 23.34 -9.33
C GLN A 27 -16.65 23.24 -10.81
N GLY A 28 -16.35 22.04 -11.32
CA GLY A 28 -15.94 21.80 -12.70
C GLY A 28 -14.48 22.14 -12.99
N ARG A 29 -13.65 22.38 -11.97
CA ARG A 29 -12.20 22.55 -12.17
C ARG A 29 -11.53 21.20 -12.30
N ARG A 30 -10.50 21.13 -13.15
CA ARG A 30 -9.72 19.91 -13.35
C ARG A 30 -9.00 19.54 -12.05
N LEU A 31 -9.12 18.27 -11.65
CA LEU A 31 -8.54 17.73 -10.41
C LEU A 31 -7.46 16.68 -10.69
N ASP A 32 -7.71 15.78 -11.65
CA ASP A 32 -6.79 14.68 -12.04
C ASP A 32 -6.33 13.79 -10.86
N ASP A 33 -7.22 13.51 -9.91
CA ASP A 33 -6.90 12.72 -8.71
C ASP A 33 -7.54 11.33 -8.73
N VAL A 34 -7.05 10.42 -7.90
CA VAL A 34 -7.58 9.05 -7.75
C VAL A 34 -7.90 8.78 -6.29
N ARG A 35 -9.17 8.50 -6.00
CA ARG A 35 -9.65 8.15 -4.67
C ARG A 35 -9.64 6.64 -4.47
N PHE A 36 -9.05 6.18 -3.36
CA PHE A 36 -9.00 4.77 -2.99
C PHE A 36 -9.86 4.49 -1.76
N HIS A 37 -10.28 3.23 -1.61
CA HIS A 37 -10.89 2.74 -0.37
C HIS A 37 -9.86 2.78 0.78
N PRO A 38 -10.25 3.09 2.05
CA PRO A 38 -9.32 3.15 3.19
C PRO A 38 -8.40 1.94 3.37
N ALA A 39 -8.88 0.74 3.02
CA ALA A 39 -8.11 -0.49 3.06
C ALA A 39 -6.82 -0.44 2.21
N TRP A 40 -6.84 0.27 1.08
CA TRP A 40 -5.66 0.48 0.25
C TRP A 40 -4.57 1.25 1.01
N TYR A 41 -4.92 2.36 1.67
CA TYR A 41 -3.96 3.16 2.41
C TYR A 41 -3.36 2.39 3.60
N LEU A 42 -4.17 1.56 4.28
CA LEU A 42 -3.69 0.69 5.36
C LEU A 42 -2.70 -0.37 4.85
N LEU A 43 -2.96 -0.97 3.68
CA LEU A 43 -2.03 -1.90 3.05
C LEU A 43 -0.72 -1.20 2.64
N MET A 44 -0.80 -0.03 2.01
CA MET A 44 0.38 0.76 1.64
C MET A 44 1.20 1.18 2.86
N GLN A 45 0.53 1.60 3.95
CA GLN A 45 1.20 1.91 5.21
C GLN A 45 1.94 0.69 5.75
N ALA A 46 1.31 -0.49 5.76
CA ALA A 46 1.95 -1.72 6.21
C ALA A 46 3.18 -2.08 5.37
N LEU A 47 3.11 -1.97 4.03
CA LEU A 47 4.26 -2.20 3.13
C LEU A 47 5.41 -1.22 3.41
N CYS A 48 5.09 0.05 3.62
CA CYS A 48 6.07 1.08 3.94
C CYS A 48 6.71 0.86 5.32
N THR A 49 5.92 0.62 6.36
CA THR A 49 6.39 0.31 7.72
C THR A 49 7.28 -0.93 7.72
N ASN A 50 6.96 -1.95 6.92
CA ASN A 50 7.79 -3.14 6.76
C ASN A 50 8.95 -2.96 5.76
N ARG A 51 9.25 -1.74 5.31
CA ARG A 51 10.36 -1.41 4.39
C ARG A 51 10.39 -2.27 3.14
N VAL A 52 9.23 -2.76 2.70
CA VAL A 52 9.11 -3.60 1.49
C VAL A 52 9.52 -2.80 0.24
N HIS A 53 9.37 -1.48 0.29
CA HIS A 53 9.79 -0.57 -0.77
C HIS A 53 11.30 -0.27 -0.77
N ASN A 54 12.01 -0.33 0.37
CA ASN A 54 13.39 0.19 0.43
C ASN A 54 14.41 -0.52 1.34
N LEU A 55 14.09 -1.64 1.99
CA LEU A 55 15.00 -2.27 2.99
C LEU A 55 16.41 -2.55 2.45
N ALA A 56 16.56 -2.92 1.18
CA ALA A 56 17.85 -3.21 0.57
C ALA A 56 18.64 -1.94 0.17
N TRP A 57 18.05 -0.77 0.32
CA TRP A 57 18.57 0.52 -0.12
C TRP A 57 18.81 1.49 1.04
N GLU A 58 18.70 1.03 2.29
CA GLU A 58 19.11 1.85 3.44
C GLU A 58 20.65 1.98 3.47
N GLU A 59 21.15 3.12 3.94
CA GLU A 59 22.60 3.41 3.99
C GLU A 59 23.38 2.36 4.78
N ASP A 60 22.76 1.78 5.81
CA ASP A 60 23.32 0.75 6.70
C ASP A 60 22.76 -0.66 6.42
N ALA A 61 22.18 -0.88 5.24
CA ALA A 61 21.60 -2.17 4.86
C ALA A 61 22.64 -3.30 4.95
N ARG A 62 22.32 -4.33 5.74
CA ARG A 62 23.21 -5.48 5.98
C ARG A 62 23.23 -6.43 4.78
N SER A 63 24.30 -7.24 4.69
CA SER A 63 24.33 -8.38 3.75
C SER A 63 23.09 -9.26 3.91
N GLY A 64 22.46 -9.62 2.80
CA GLY A 64 21.20 -10.37 2.78
C GLY A 64 19.93 -9.53 2.89
N ALA A 65 20.01 -8.19 2.97
CA ALA A 65 18.83 -7.31 3.05
C ALA A 65 17.84 -7.52 1.89
N PHE A 66 18.31 -7.86 0.69
CA PHE A 66 17.44 -8.16 -0.45
C PHE A 66 16.59 -9.41 -0.22
N VAL A 67 17.18 -10.47 0.33
CA VAL A 67 16.47 -11.73 0.66
C VAL A 67 15.51 -11.49 1.83
N ALA A 68 15.95 -10.76 2.87
CA ALA A 68 15.10 -10.40 3.99
C ALA A 68 13.90 -9.54 3.57
N ARG A 69 14.07 -8.65 2.59
CA ARG A 69 12.99 -7.87 1.96
C ARG A 69 12.03 -8.78 1.22
N ALA A 70 12.55 -9.70 0.39
CA ALA A 70 11.73 -10.63 -0.39
C ALA A 70 10.86 -11.54 0.49
N ALA A 71 11.37 -11.95 1.65
CA ALA A 71 10.63 -12.78 2.61
C ALA A 71 9.48 -12.06 3.36
N ARG A 72 9.32 -10.74 3.18
CA ARG A 72 8.23 -9.94 3.78
C ARG A 72 7.00 -9.83 2.86
N PHE A 73 7.08 -10.34 1.64
CA PHE A 73 5.98 -10.38 0.66
C PHE A 73 5.09 -11.61 0.84
#